data_AF-W8SNB9-F1
#
_entry.id   AF-W8SNB9-F1
#
_cell.length_a   1.000
_cell.length_b   1.000
_cell.length_c   1.000
_cell.angle_alpha   90.00
_cell.angle_beta   90.00
_cell.angle_gamma   90.00
#
_symmetry.space_group_name_H-M   'P 1'
#
loop_
_entity.id
_entity.type
_entity.pdbx_description
1 polymer ?
#
loop_
_entity_poly.entity_id
_entity_poly.type
_entity_poly.pdbx_seq_one_letter_code
_entity_poly.pdbx_strand_id
1 'polypeptide(L)'
;KWICDRSEHFLGDSHGRDNISAAKLALDDKGRFLALELDIVADMGAYLSCYAPYIPWLGVGMATGAYDIPAAHVRLRAAYTNTVPVDAYRGAGRPEASYLIERVVDAAARDLDIAPDALRRRNLIKAKAMPYTTPTGKIYDSGDFAGAMARAQEIAGWDGFNKRASASKRAGRLRG
;
A
#
# COMPACT_ATOMS: atom_id res chain seq x y z
N LYS A 1 -1.69 -41.29 -5.45
CA LYS A 1 -2.30 -39.99 -5.81
C LYS A 1 -2.71 -39.30 -4.52
N TRP A 2 -2.29 -38.07 -4.27
CA TRP A 2 -2.74 -37.27 -3.11
C TRP A 2 -3.71 -36.19 -3.58
N ILE A 3 -4.79 -35.98 -2.82
CA ILE A 3 -5.81 -34.95 -3.04
C ILE A 3 -6.24 -34.50 -1.64
N CYS A 4 -6.02 -33.24 -1.30
CA CYS A 4 -6.49 -32.69 -0.02
C CYS A 4 -7.96 -32.27 -0.08
N ASP A 5 -8.62 -32.27 1.07
CA ASP A 5 -9.90 -31.61 1.25
C ASP A 5 -9.73 -30.09 1.54
N ARG A 6 -10.85 -29.40 1.69
CA ARG A 6 -10.84 -27.94 1.95
C ARG A 6 -10.27 -27.60 3.33
N SER A 7 -10.52 -28.42 4.34
CA SER A 7 -10.04 -28.18 5.71
C SER A 7 -8.54 -28.38 5.79
N GLU A 8 -8.02 -29.44 5.18
CA GLU A 8 -6.59 -29.71 5.03
C GLU A 8 -5.88 -28.57 4.31
N HIS A 9 -6.47 -28.00 3.25
CA HIS A 9 -5.91 -26.84 2.57
C HIS A 9 -5.80 -25.60 3.49
N PHE A 10 -6.78 -25.33 4.35
CA PHE A 10 -6.69 -24.21 5.30
C PHE A 10 -5.69 -24.46 6.44
N LEU A 11 -5.47 -25.72 6.81
CA LEU A 11 -4.64 -26.10 7.96
C LEU A 11 -3.19 -26.45 7.60
N GLY A 12 -2.91 -26.82 6.36
CA GLY A 12 -1.61 -27.36 5.95
C GLY A 12 -0.94 -26.63 4.79
N ASP A 13 -1.67 -25.78 4.08
CA ASP A 13 -1.09 -24.96 3.00
C ASP A 13 -0.57 -23.63 3.56
N SER A 14 0.05 -22.81 2.70
CA SER A 14 0.56 -21.50 3.13
C SER A 14 -0.54 -20.44 3.26
N HIS A 15 -0.44 -19.58 4.27
CA HIS A 15 -1.23 -18.34 4.36
C HIS A 15 -0.48 -17.14 3.75
N GLY A 16 -1.06 -15.93 3.79
CA GLY A 16 -0.45 -14.74 3.18
C GLY A 16 -0.66 -13.47 3.98
N ARG A 17 0.16 -12.45 3.69
CA ARG A 17 0.17 -11.09 4.28
C ARG A 17 0.90 -11.00 5.62
N ASP A 18 0.19 -11.36 6.68
CA ASP A 18 0.53 -11.32 8.11
C ASP A 18 1.73 -10.43 8.53
N ASN A 19 1.60 -9.13 8.22
CA ASN A 19 2.56 -8.10 8.61
C ASN A 19 1.91 -7.14 9.61
N ILE A 20 2.62 -6.84 10.69
CA ILE A 20 2.33 -5.69 11.55
C ILE A 20 3.24 -4.55 11.09
N SER A 21 2.63 -3.49 10.56
CA SER A 21 3.37 -2.38 9.96
C SER A 21 2.95 -1.04 10.56
N ALA A 22 3.95 -0.27 11.00
CA ALA A 22 3.81 1.13 11.37
C ALA A 22 4.48 2.01 10.32
N ALA A 23 3.89 3.18 10.06
CA ALA A 23 4.39 4.10 9.06
C ALA A 23 4.24 5.56 9.50
N LYS A 24 5.24 6.37 9.17
CA LYS A 24 5.23 7.82 9.37
C LYS A 24 5.59 8.51 8.06
N LEU A 25 4.80 9.50 7.68
CA LEU A 25 5.05 10.33 6.51
C LEU A 25 5.38 11.75 7.00
N ALA A 26 6.54 12.25 6.60
CA ALA A 26 6.93 13.64 6.85
C ALA A 26 6.45 14.52 5.69
N LEU A 27 5.91 15.69 6.02
CA LEU A 27 5.41 16.67 5.05
C LEU A 27 5.91 18.09 5.37
N ASP A 28 6.03 18.93 4.35
CA ASP A 28 6.23 20.38 4.53
C ASP A 28 4.90 21.12 4.76
N ASP A 29 4.99 22.44 4.99
CA ASP A 29 3.85 23.36 5.19
C ASP A 29 2.89 23.41 3.97
N LYS A 30 3.38 23.03 2.80
CA LYS A 30 2.64 22.94 1.55
C LYS A 30 2.21 21.50 1.27
N GLY A 31 2.28 20.57 2.23
CA GLY A 31 1.85 19.18 2.05
C GLY A 31 2.65 18.41 1.00
N ARG A 32 3.91 18.79 0.72
CA ARG A 32 4.85 17.97 -0.05
C ARG A 32 5.41 16.87 0.81
N PHE A 33 5.54 15.67 0.27
CA PHE A 33 6.13 14.54 0.98
C PHE A 33 7.65 14.68 1.03
N LEU A 34 8.22 14.53 2.22
CA LEU A 34 9.65 14.70 2.49
C LEU A 34 10.34 13.37 2.79
N ALA A 35 9.70 12.52 3.59
CA ALA A 35 10.28 11.23 3.96
C ALA A 35 9.22 10.21 4.39
N LEU A 36 9.52 8.93 4.22
CA LEU A 36 8.72 7.81 4.71
C LEU A 36 9.54 6.95 5.69
N GLU A 37 9.07 6.78 6.91
CA GLU A 37 9.64 5.82 7.88
C GLU A 37 8.70 4.63 8.02
N LEU A 38 9.24 3.41 7.93
CA LEU A 38 8.50 2.17 8.09
C LEU A 38 9.14 1.29 9.17
N ASP A 39 8.28 0.66 9.97
CA ASP A 39 8.66 -0.38 10.91
C ASP A 39 7.72 -1.58 10.76
N ILE A 40 8.26 -2.71 10.31
CA ILE A 40 7.50 -3.89 9.92
C ILE A 40 7.99 -5.10 10.71
N VAL A 41 7.05 -5.85 11.27
CA VAL A 41 7.24 -7.20 11.79
C VAL A 41 6.41 -8.15 10.93
N ALA A 42 7.07 -9.03 10.20
CA ALA A 42 6.46 -10.01 9.30
C ALA A 42 6.43 -11.39 9.96
N ASP A 43 5.25 -12.01 10.03
CA ASP A 43 5.11 -13.40 10.45
C ASP A 43 5.59 -14.33 9.33
N MET A 44 6.43 -15.31 9.68
CA MET A 44 6.95 -16.33 8.77
C MET A 44 6.23 -17.68 8.90
N GLY A 45 5.41 -17.86 9.92
CA GLY A 45 4.91 -19.15 10.39
C GLY A 45 5.99 -19.97 11.09
N ALA A 46 5.75 -21.28 11.23
CA ALA A 46 6.66 -22.18 11.94
C ALA A 46 7.94 -22.48 11.16
N TYR A 47 7.90 -22.34 9.83
CA TYR A 47 9.00 -22.64 8.91
C TYR A 47 8.99 -21.66 7.74
N LEU A 48 10.15 -21.43 7.13
CA LEU A 48 10.23 -20.62 5.92
C LEU A 48 9.71 -21.42 4.72
N SER A 49 8.68 -20.90 4.07
CA SER A 49 8.33 -21.30 2.71
C SER A 49 9.35 -20.73 1.70
N CYS A 50 9.16 -21.04 0.41
CA CYS A 50 10.05 -20.60 -0.66
C CYS A 50 10.21 -19.06 -0.70
N TYR A 51 9.12 -18.30 -0.62
CA TYR A 51 9.15 -16.84 -0.73
C TYR A 51 8.93 -16.09 0.58
N ALA A 52 8.63 -16.77 1.71
CA ALA A 52 8.35 -16.17 3.02
C ALA A 52 9.17 -14.91 3.35
N PRO A 53 10.53 -14.97 3.42
CA PRO A 53 11.33 -13.80 3.79
C PRO A 53 11.45 -12.77 2.66
N TYR A 54 11.26 -13.19 1.40
CA TYR A 54 11.35 -12.33 0.24
C TYR A 54 10.12 -11.42 0.09
N ILE A 55 8.95 -11.88 0.52
CA ILE A 55 7.68 -11.14 0.42
C ILE A 55 7.75 -9.74 1.07
N PRO A 56 8.09 -9.60 2.37
CA PRO A 56 8.13 -8.28 2.99
C PRO A 56 9.30 -7.43 2.46
N TRP A 57 10.43 -8.05 2.11
CA TRP A 57 11.56 -7.34 1.49
C TRP A 57 11.19 -6.74 0.13
N LEU A 58 10.48 -7.50 -0.70
CA LEU A 58 9.97 -7.04 -1.99
C LEU A 58 8.93 -5.94 -1.82
N GLY A 59 8.03 -6.08 -0.84
CA GLY A 59 7.02 -5.07 -0.50
C GLY A 59 7.64 -3.74 -0.13
N VAL A 60 8.68 -3.75 0.72
CA VAL A 60 9.45 -2.54 1.09
C VAL A 60 9.98 -1.79 -0.13
N GLY A 61 10.43 -2.52 -1.15
CA GLY A 61 10.88 -1.93 -2.41
C GLY A 61 9.83 -1.02 -3.09
N MET A 62 8.54 -1.27 -2.86
CA MET A 62 7.42 -0.53 -3.47
C MET A 62 6.71 0.40 -2.49
N ALA A 63 7.24 0.59 -1.28
CA ALA A 63 6.51 1.23 -0.19
C ALA A 63 6.25 2.74 -0.36
N THR A 64 6.98 3.43 -1.26
CA THR A 64 6.68 4.82 -1.62
C THR A 64 5.53 4.95 -2.61
N GLY A 65 5.04 3.84 -3.18
CA GLY A 65 3.94 3.84 -4.14
C GLY A 65 4.21 4.74 -5.34
N ALA A 66 3.16 5.43 -5.82
CA ALA A 66 3.23 6.34 -6.96
C ALA A 66 3.72 7.76 -6.59
N TYR A 67 4.21 7.95 -5.36
CA TYR A 67 4.54 9.27 -4.83
C TYR A 67 6.02 9.60 -4.94
N ASP A 68 6.29 10.87 -5.21
CA ASP A 68 7.61 11.47 -5.21
C ASP A 68 8.02 11.75 -3.76
N ILE A 69 8.65 10.75 -3.13
CA ILE A 69 9.14 10.79 -1.75
C ILE A 69 10.67 10.65 -1.81
N PRO A 70 11.44 11.69 -1.47
CA PRO A 70 12.89 11.71 -1.73
C PRO A 70 13.70 10.85 -0.74
N ALA A 71 13.17 10.55 0.44
CA ALA A 71 13.87 9.76 1.46
C ALA A 71 12.97 8.68 2.06
N ALA A 72 13.54 7.51 2.34
CA ALA A 72 12.86 6.46 3.08
C ALA A 72 13.80 5.75 4.06
N HIS A 73 13.30 5.42 5.24
CA HIS A 73 13.98 4.58 6.22
C HIS A 73 13.09 3.39 6.59
N VAL A 74 13.65 2.19 6.61
CA VAL A 74 12.86 0.98 6.81
C VAL A 74 13.54 0.04 7.78
N ARG A 75 12.81 -0.34 8.83
CA ARG A 75 13.13 -1.44 9.71
C ARG A 75 12.21 -2.62 9.40
N LEU A 76 12.79 -3.73 8.93
CA LEU A 76 12.05 -4.97 8.66
C LEU A 76 12.57 -6.09 9.56
N ARG A 77 11.67 -6.76 10.27
CA ARG A 77 11.96 -7.89 11.15
C ARG A 77 11.05 -9.05 10.76
N ALA A 78 11.57 -10.26 10.84
CA ALA A 78 10.82 -11.49 10.65
C ALA A 78 10.66 -12.21 11.99
N ALA A 79 9.51 -12.81 12.24
CA ALA A 79 9.23 -13.61 13.44
C ALA A 79 8.75 -15.00 13.04
N TYR A 80 9.28 -16.04 13.69
CA TYR A 80 8.68 -17.37 13.64
C TYR A 80 7.52 -17.45 14.63
N THR A 81 6.44 -18.10 14.23
CA THR A 81 5.24 -18.31 15.05
C THR A 81 4.72 -19.73 14.92
N ASN A 82 3.76 -20.14 15.75
CA ASN A 82 3.15 -21.46 15.67
C ASN A 82 1.96 -21.50 14.68
N THR A 83 2.17 -21.03 13.46
CA THR A 83 1.19 -21.05 12.35
C THR A 83 1.76 -21.77 11.12
N VAL A 84 0.92 -22.04 10.12
CA VAL A 84 1.39 -22.51 8.80
C VAL A 84 2.30 -21.45 8.14
N PRO A 85 3.26 -21.82 7.29
CA PRO A 85 4.16 -20.86 6.64
C PRO A 85 3.43 -19.79 5.81
N VAL A 86 3.94 -18.54 5.81
CA VAL A 86 3.50 -17.50 4.87
C VAL A 86 4.08 -17.74 3.48
N ASP A 87 3.29 -17.60 2.42
CA ASP A 87 3.78 -17.54 1.04
C ASP A 87 3.01 -16.52 0.18
N ALA A 88 3.43 -16.42 -1.08
CA ALA A 88 3.01 -15.46 -2.06
C ALA A 88 1.56 -15.69 -2.47
N TYR A 89 0.67 -14.87 -1.93
CA TYR A 89 -0.69 -14.75 -2.44
C TYR A 89 -0.85 -13.45 -3.25
N ARG A 90 -1.07 -13.53 -4.56
CA ARG A 90 -1.37 -12.41 -5.49
C ARG A 90 -0.64 -11.09 -5.14
N GLY A 91 0.60 -10.93 -5.62
CA GLY A 91 1.34 -9.67 -5.56
C GLY A 91 2.55 -9.64 -4.62
N ALA A 92 2.61 -10.53 -3.62
CA ALA A 92 3.75 -10.74 -2.70
C ALA A 92 4.34 -9.44 -2.11
N GLY A 93 3.78 -8.93 -1.01
CA GLY A 93 4.27 -7.75 -0.31
C GLY A 93 3.82 -6.42 -0.94
N ARG A 94 3.53 -6.41 -2.25
CA ARG A 94 3.01 -5.22 -2.94
C ARG A 94 1.64 -4.77 -2.43
N PRO A 95 0.65 -5.66 -2.19
CA PRO A 95 -0.62 -5.24 -1.60
C PRO A 95 -0.46 -4.57 -0.24
N GLU A 96 0.45 -5.05 0.60
CA GLU A 96 0.77 -4.53 1.92
C GLU A 96 1.40 -3.14 1.80
N ALA A 97 2.36 -2.98 0.87
CA ALA A 97 2.99 -1.70 0.56
C ALA A 97 1.98 -0.67 0.06
N SER A 98 1.14 -1.04 -0.94
CA SER A 98 0.10 -0.17 -1.48
C SER A 98 -0.94 0.19 -0.43
N TYR A 99 -1.39 -0.76 0.39
CA TYR A 99 -2.32 -0.49 1.47
C TYR A 99 -1.72 0.52 2.44
N LEU A 100 -0.50 0.28 2.92
CA LEU A 100 0.15 1.12 3.90
C LEU A 100 0.30 2.57 3.41
N ILE A 101 0.87 2.78 2.22
CA ILE A 101 1.12 4.13 1.74
C ILE A 101 -0.18 4.89 1.47
N GLU A 102 -1.18 4.25 0.87
CA GLU A 102 -2.47 4.89 0.61
C GLU A 102 -3.22 5.24 1.89
N ARG A 103 -3.12 4.40 2.93
CA ARG A 103 -3.73 4.67 4.23
C ARG A 103 -3.05 5.83 4.96
N VAL A 104 -1.73 5.91 4.88
CA VAL A 104 -0.95 7.00 5.47
C VAL A 104 -1.22 8.33 4.75
N VAL A 105 -1.30 8.32 3.42
CA VAL A 105 -1.65 9.52 2.64
C VAL A 105 -3.07 9.99 2.96
N ASP A 106 -4.02 9.06 3.10
CA ASP A 106 -5.38 9.37 3.54
C ASP A 106 -5.41 9.94 4.96
N ALA A 107 -4.57 9.45 5.88
CA ALA A 107 -4.47 9.98 7.24
C ALA A 107 -3.90 11.41 7.22
N ALA A 108 -2.80 11.63 6.51
CA ALA A 108 -2.21 12.96 6.35
C ALA A 108 -3.18 13.96 5.71
N ALA A 109 -3.99 13.53 4.73
CA ALA A 109 -5.01 14.37 4.12
C ALA A 109 -6.07 14.84 5.15
N ARG A 110 -6.50 13.95 6.06
CA ARG A 110 -7.45 14.31 7.13
C ARG A 110 -6.81 15.25 8.15
N ASP A 111 -5.56 15.00 8.55
CA ASP A 111 -4.86 15.81 9.54
C ASP A 111 -4.60 17.24 9.03
N LEU A 112 -4.40 17.40 7.72
CA LEU A 112 -4.18 18.69 7.06
C LEU A 112 -5.46 19.38 6.58
N ASP A 113 -6.63 18.74 6.71
CA ASP A 113 -7.90 19.19 6.11
C ASP A 113 -7.79 19.45 4.60
N ILE A 114 -7.08 18.58 3.88
CA ILE A 114 -6.92 18.64 2.42
C ILE A 114 -7.68 17.46 1.80
N ALA A 115 -8.35 17.72 0.67
CA ALA A 115 -9.00 16.65 -0.09
C ALA A 115 -7.98 15.54 -0.45
N PRO A 116 -8.27 14.25 -0.19
CA PRO A 116 -7.29 13.18 -0.36
C PRO A 116 -6.75 13.05 -1.79
N ASP A 117 -7.55 13.35 -2.80
CA ASP A 117 -7.12 13.35 -4.21
C ASP A 117 -6.24 14.55 -4.56
N ALA A 118 -6.48 15.71 -3.91
CA ALA A 118 -5.63 16.88 -4.06
C ALA A 118 -4.23 16.66 -3.46
N LEU A 119 -4.14 16.07 -2.26
CA LEU A 119 -2.87 15.73 -1.63
C LEU A 119 -2.08 14.72 -2.46
N ARG A 120 -2.77 13.71 -3.01
CA ARG A 120 -2.17 12.76 -3.94
C ARG A 120 -1.62 13.46 -5.16
N ARG A 121 -2.45 14.23 -5.88
CA ARG A 121 -2.06 14.94 -7.12
C ARG A 121 -0.83 15.82 -6.92
N ARG A 122 -0.73 16.46 -5.75
CA ARG A 122 0.42 17.26 -5.37
C ARG A 122 1.71 16.42 -5.35
N ASN A 123 1.66 15.17 -4.89
CA ASN A 123 2.83 14.36 -4.61
C ASN A 123 3.08 13.20 -5.59
N LEU A 124 2.26 13.01 -6.63
CA LEU A 124 2.52 11.98 -7.64
C LEU A 124 3.84 12.22 -8.38
N ILE A 125 4.55 11.13 -8.68
CA ILE A 125 5.69 11.16 -9.60
C ILE A 125 5.19 11.65 -10.97
N LYS A 126 5.90 12.61 -11.56
CA LYS A 126 5.53 13.19 -12.85
C LYS A 126 5.90 12.23 -13.98
N ALA A 127 5.07 12.12 -15.01
CA ALA A 127 5.37 11.29 -16.18
C ALA A 127 6.72 11.64 -16.83
N LYS A 128 7.06 12.94 -16.87
CA LYS A 128 8.34 13.43 -17.38
C LYS A 128 9.57 13.08 -16.54
N ALA A 129 9.37 12.55 -15.33
CA ALA A 129 10.45 12.13 -14.43
C ALA A 129 10.83 10.66 -14.65
N MET A 130 10.15 9.95 -15.56
CA MET A 130 10.47 8.56 -15.88
C MET A 130 11.70 8.48 -16.81
N PRO A 131 12.61 7.51 -16.63
CA PRO A 131 12.60 6.51 -15.55
C PRO A 131 12.91 7.13 -14.18
N TYR A 132 12.19 6.70 -13.16
CA TYR A 132 12.29 7.26 -11.80
C TYR A 132 12.85 6.22 -10.82
N THR A 133 13.96 6.54 -10.15
CA THR A 133 14.53 5.69 -9.10
C THR A 133 13.96 6.07 -7.73
N THR A 134 13.25 5.14 -7.11
CA THR A 134 12.71 5.31 -5.75
C THR A 134 13.84 5.35 -4.71
N PRO A 135 13.62 5.94 -3.51
CA PRO A 135 14.62 5.90 -2.42
C PRO A 135 14.93 4.48 -1.93
N THR A 136 14.12 3.50 -2.30
CA THR A 136 14.31 2.06 -2.03
C THR A 136 15.05 1.33 -3.16
N GLY A 137 15.50 2.05 -4.20
CA GLY A 137 16.32 1.53 -5.29
C GLY A 137 15.54 0.83 -6.41
N LYS A 138 14.20 0.91 -6.45
CA LYS A 138 13.41 0.42 -7.58
C LYS A 138 13.39 1.46 -8.69
N ILE A 139 13.49 1.00 -9.93
CA ILE A 139 13.38 1.86 -11.11
C ILE A 139 11.98 1.68 -11.68
N TYR A 140 11.21 2.76 -11.72
CA TYR A 140 9.97 2.82 -12.48
C TYR A 140 10.32 3.21 -13.90
N ASP A 141 9.93 2.37 -14.85
CA ASP A 141 10.25 2.49 -16.27
C ASP A 141 9.39 3.54 -16.96
N SER A 142 8.10 3.57 -16.64
CA SER A 142 7.10 4.43 -17.24
C SER A 142 5.90 4.66 -16.30
N GLY A 143 5.10 5.68 -16.56
CA GLY A 143 3.84 5.89 -15.85
C GLY A 143 3.31 7.32 -15.92
N ASP A 144 2.02 7.46 -16.21
CA ASP A 144 1.26 8.71 -16.01
C ASP A 144 0.22 8.51 -14.90
N PHE A 145 0.68 8.63 -13.65
CA PHE A 145 -0.17 8.43 -12.48
C PHE A 145 -1.24 9.52 -12.34
N ALA A 146 -0.92 10.75 -12.74
CA ALA A 146 -1.86 11.86 -12.69
C ALA A 146 -2.98 11.67 -13.72
N GLY A 147 -2.64 11.26 -14.94
CA GLY A 147 -3.61 10.90 -15.97
C GLY A 147 -4.46 9.68 -15.60
N ALA A 148 -3.85 8.63 -15.04
CA ALA A 148 -4.57 7.46 -14.57
C ALA A 148 -5.60 7.81 -13.47
N MET A 149 -5.20 8.65 -12.51
CA MET A 149 -6.10 9.14 -11.46
C MET A 149 -7.23 10.01 -12.04
N ALA A 150 -6.92 10.91 -12.96
CA ALA A 150 -7.93 11.75 -13.61
C ALA A 150 -8.97 10.91 -14.38
N ARG A 151 -8.52 9.91 -15.13
CA ARG A 151 -9.42 8.99 -15.85
C ARG A 151 -10.29 8.17 -14.90
N ALA A 152 -9.73 7.67 -13.79
CA ALA A 152 -10.49 6.95 -12.79
C ALA A 152 -11.57 7.84 -12.13
N GLN A 153 -11.24 9.11 -11.85
CA GLN A 153 -12.18 10.08 -11.29
C GLN A 153 -13.34 10.38 -12.24
N GLU A 154 -13.06 10.53 -13.53
CA GLU A 154 -14.07 10.74 -14.57
C GLU A 154 -15.05 9.55 -14.62
N ILE A 155 -14.53 8.32 -14.75
CA ILE A 155 -15.34 7.09 -14.81
C ILE A 155 -16.19 6.93 -13.54
N ALA A 156 -15.62 7.24 -12.37
CA ALA A 156 -16.32 7.12 -11.08
C ALA A 156 -17.32 8.27 -10.82
N GLY A 157 -17.39 9.29 -11.70
CA GLY A 157 -18.18 10.50 -11.47
C GLY A 157 -17.79 11.18 -10.14
N TRP A 158 -16.50 11.36 -9.92
CA TRP A 158 -15.92 11.81 -8.65
C TRP A 158 -16.47 13.17 -8.18
N ASP A 159 -16.68 14.12 -9.08
CA ASP A 159 -17.22 15.44 -8.76
C ASP A 159 -18.61 15.38 -8.10
N GLY A 160 -19.38 14.34 -8.41
CA GLY A 160 -20.68 14.07 -7.80
C GLY A 160 -20.63 13.36 -6.45
N PHE A 161 -19.44 12.98 -5.95
CA PHE A 161 -19.30 12.12 -4.77
C PHE A 161 -19.93 12.74 -3.51
N ASN A 162 -19.72 14.03 -3.25
CA ASN A 162 -20.26 14.70 -2.06
C ASN A 162 -21.80 14.67 -2.00
N LYS A 163 -22.45 14.77 -3.16
CA LYS A 163 -23.91 14.65 -3.28
C LYS A 163 -24.37 13.24 -2.95
N ARG A 164 -23.67 12.22 -3.48
CA ARG A 164 -23.95 10.79 -3.20
C ARG A 164 -23.72 10.46 -1.72
N ALA A 165 -22.59 10.88 -1.16
CA ALA A 165 -22.24 10.74 0.26
C ALA A 165 -23.33 11.31 1.17
N SER A 166 -23.80 12.52 0.88
CA SER A 166 -24.86 13.16 1.65
C SER A 166 -26.19 12.41 1.56
N ALA A 167 -26.53 11.89 0.37
CA ALA A 167 -27.75 11.08 0.18
C ALA A 167 -27.68 9.76 0.95
N SER A 168 -26.55 9.05 0.87
CA SER A 168 -26.32 7.81 1.60
C SER A 168 -26.37 8.01 3.12
N LYS A 169 -25.79 9.10 3.64
CA LYS A 169 -25.89 9.45 5.07
C LYS A 169 -27.34 9.67 5.52
N ARG A 170 -28.16 10.38 4.74
CA ARG A 170 -29.60 10.55 5.02
C ARG A 170 -30.36 9.22 5.02
N ALA A 171 -29.88 8.23 4.28
CA ALA A 171 -30.44 6.89 4.23
C ALA A 171 -29.83 5.91 5.27
N GLY A 172 -29.06 6.41 6.25
CA GLY A 172 -28.43 5.57 7.28
C GLY A 172 -27.25 4.71 6.77
N ARG A 173 -26.66 5.05 5.62
CA ARG A 173 -25.51 4.34 5.01
C ARG A 173 -24.22 5.15 5.16
N LEU A 174 -23.08 4.45 5.24
CA LEU A 174 -21.77 5.05 5.59
C LEU A 174 -20.88 5.46 4.41
N ARG A 175 -21.22 5.10 3.18
CA ARG A 175 -20.48 5.52 1.98
C ARG A 175 -21.44 5.95 0.88
N GLY A 176 -21.08 7.02 0.20
CA GLY A 176 -21.82 7.64 -0.91
C GLY A 176 -22.25 6.66 -1.98
#